data_AF-A0A9D9XF87-F1
#
_entry.id   AF-A0A9D9XF87-F1
#
_cell.length_a   1.000
_cell.length_b   1.000
_cell.length_c   1.000
_cell.angle_alpha   90.00
_cell.angle_beta   90.00
_cell.angle_gamma   90.00
#
_symmetry.space_group_name_H-M   'P 1'
#
loop_
_entity.id
_entity.type
_entity.pdbx_description
1 polymer ?
#
loop_
_entity_poly.entity_id
_entity_poly.type
_entity_poly.pdbx_seq_one_letter_code
_entity_poly.pdbx_strand_id
1 'polypeptide(L)' 'THPLLVGGKADKKLASSHFNMLNEISAFPTAIYIGKDGEVKRIHTGFSGPGTGEIYEQFQEETRLFIEHLLAQ' A
#
# COMPACT_ATOMS: atom_id res chain seq x y z
N THR A 1 11.17 -13.88 5.85
CA THR A 1 10.10 -13.37 6.74
C THR A 1 10.38 -11.92 7.01
N HIS A 2 9.43 -11.01 6.76
CA HIS A 2 9.61 -9.58 7.05
C HIS A 2 9.08 -9.24 8.45
N PRO A 3 9.69 -8.27 9.16
CA PRO A 3 9.20 -7.87 10.48
C PRO A 3 7.81 -7.23 10.38
N LEU A 4 6.90 -7.64 11.26
CA LEU A 4 5.63 -6.95 11.47
C LEU A 4 5.81 -5.95 12.59
N LEU A 5 5.45 -4.69 12.34
CA LEU A 5 5.53 -3.61 13.31
C LEU A 5 4.12 -3.19 13.74
N VAL A 6 3.92 -2.94 15.04
CA VAL A 6 2.66 -2.40 15.57
C VAL A 6 2.79 -0.89 15.70
N GLY A 7 2.09 -0.15 14.83
CA GLY A 7 2.16 1.31 14.73
C GLY A 7 1.28 2.10 15.72
N GLY A 8 0.69 1.44 16.71
CA GLY A 8 -0.21 2.06 17.69
C GLY A 8 -1.68 1.66 17.51
N LYS A 9 -2.60 2.51 17.99
CA LYS A 9 -4.05 2.27 17.91
C LYS A 9 -4.53 2.37 16.46
N ALA A 10 -5.51 1.54 16.11
CA ALA A 10 -6.21 1.60 14.84
C ALA A 10 -7.14 2.83 14.79
N ASP A 11 -6.56 4.00 14.52
CA ASP A 11 -7.25 5.29 14.42
C ASP A 11 -6.76 6.03 13.16
N LYS A 12 -7.68 6.38 12.25
CA LYS A 12 -7.34 7.04 10.97
C LYS A 12 -6.76 8.44 11.16
N LYS A 13 -7.24 9.20 12.15
CA LYS A 13 -6.74 10.54 12.44
C LYS A 13 -5.32 10.47 13.00
N LEU A 14 -5.09 9.52 13.92
CA LEU A 14 -3.76 9.27 14.47
C LEU A 14 -2.79 8.83 13.36
N ALA A 15 -3.17 7.87 12.52
CA ALA A 15 -2.37 7.41 11.39
C ALA A 15 -2.02 8.57 10.43
N SER A 16 -3.00 9.40 10.06
CA SER A 16 -2.77 10.55 9.18
C SER A 16 -1.79 11.56 9.79
N SER A 17 -1.84 11.78 11.11
CA SER A 17 -0.89 12.67 11.82
C SER A 17 0.55 12.12 11.92
N HIS A 18 0.71 10.80 11.81
CA HIS A 18 2.04 10.17 11.78
C HIS A 18 2.63 10.16 10.35
N PHE A 19 1.78 10.06 9.32
CA PHE A 19 2.19 10.03 7.92
C PHE A 19 1.88 11.37 7.23
N ASN A 20 2.39 12.49 7.78
CA ASN A 20 2.13 13.84 7.28
C ASN A 20 2.58 14.08 5.82
N MET A 21 3.44 13.21 5.27
CA MET A 21 3.82 13.25 3.85
C MET A 21 2.70 12.79 2.91
N LEU A 22 1.62 12.22 3.46
CA LEU A 22 0.42 11.83 2.73
C LEU A 22 -0.66 12.87 2.98
N ASN A 23 -1.50 13.16 1.98
CA ASN A 23 -2.63 14.08 2.17
C ASN A 23 -3.55 13.60 3.30
N GLU A 24 -3.91 12.32 3.32
CA GLU A 24 -4.67 11.66 4.38
C GLU A 24 -4.68 10.12 4.21
N ILE A 25 -4.85 9.38 5.31
CA ILE A 25 -5.20 7.95 5.28
C ILE A 25 -6.72 7.81 5.27
N SER A 26 -7.33 7.82 4.08
CA SER A 26 -8.78 7.87 3.94
C SER A 26 -9.47 6.50 4.08
N ALA A 27 -8.82 5.40 3.67
CA ALA A 27 -9.37 4.04 3.78
C ALA A 27 -8.35 3.03 4.30
N PHE A 28 -8.85 1.86 4.70
CA PHE A 28 -8.03 0.72 5.11
C PHE A 28 -8.35 -0.49 4.21
N PRO A 29 -7.35 -1.31 3.84
CA PRO A 29 -5.91 -1.06 4.03
C PRO A 29 -5.38 0.00 3.04
N THR A 30 -4.24 0.61 3.35
CA THR A 30 -3.47 1.46 2.43
C THR A 30 -2.10 0.82 2.21
N ALA A 31 -1.73 0.61 0.95
CA ALA A 31 -0.42 0.11 0.56
C ALA A 31 0.44 1.25 0.01
N ILE A 32 1.68 1.36 0.49
CA ILE A 32 2.68 2.33 0.02
C ILE A 32 3.84 1.54 -0.57
N TYR A 33 4.19 1.85 -1.82
CA TYR A 33 5.29 1.22 -2.54
C TYR A 33 6.46 2.20 -2.60
N ILE A 34 7.62 1.78 -2.09
CA ILE A 34 8.83 2.60 -2.00
C ILE A 34 9.90 1.98 -2.91
N GLY A 35 10.53 2.79 -3.75
CA GLY A 35 11.60 2.36 -4.65
C GLY A 35 12.92 2.13 -3.91
N LYS A 36 13.91 1.53 -4.61
CA LYS A 36 15.27 1.36 -4.07
C LYS A 36 15.98 2.70 -3.79
N ASP A 37 15.53 3.77 -4.44
CA ASP A 37 15.96 5.15 -4.22
C ASP A 37 15.35 5.78 -2.95
N GLY A 38 14.48 5.06 -2.24
CA GLY A 38 13.84 5.55 -1.02
C GLY A 38 12.60 6.42 -1.27
N GLU A 39 12.22 6.61 -2.54
CA GLU A 39 11.11 7.48 -2.92
C GLU A 39 9.79 6.72 -3.02
N VAL A 40 8.67 7.38 -2.68
CA VAL A 40 7.32 6.82 -2.83
C VAL A 40 6.98 6.74 -4.33
N LYS A 41 6.69 5.53 -4.81
CA LYS A 41 6.36 5.26 -6.23
C LYS A 41 4.87 5.13 -6.48
N ARG A 42 4.12 4.64 -5.50
CA ARG A 42 2.67 4.45 -5.59
C ARG A 42 2.06 4.37 -4.20
N ILE A 43 0.86 4.92 -4.05
CA ILE A 43 0.00 4.72 -2.90
C ILE A 43 -1.30 4.13 -3.44
N HIS A 44 -1.76 3.01 -2.87
CA HIS A 44 -3.03 2.38 -3.18
C HIS A 44 -3.90 2.35 -1.92
N THR A 45 -5.13 2.83 -2.04
CA THR A 45 -6.05 2.96 -0.91
C THR A 45 -7.28 2.10 -1.15
N GLY A 46 -7.58 1.25 -0.18
CA GLY A 46 -8.56 0.18 -0.33
C GLY A 46 -7.90 -1.14 -0.75
N PHE A 47 -8.71 -2.18 -0.80
CA PHE A 47 -8.30 -3.51 -1.25
C PHE A 47 -9.50 -4.24 -1.82
N SER A 48 -9.39 -4.63 -3.09
CA SER A 48 -10.31 -5.59 -3.71
C SER A 48 -9.91 -6.98 -3.22
N GLY A 49 -10.68 -7.53 -2.28
CA GLY A 49 -10.38 -8.87 -1.74
C GLY A 49 -10.79 -10.01 -2.67
N PRO A 50 -10.43 -11.26 -2.36
CA PRO A 50 -10.75 -12.43 -3.20
C PRO A 50 -12.22 -12.56 -3.60
N GLY A 51 -13.15 -12.04 -2.79
CA GLY A 51 -14.58 -12.03 -3.09
C GLY A 51 -14.99 -11.13 -4.27
N THR A 52 -14.12 -10.28 -4.79
CA THR A 52 -14.41 -9.42 -5.95
C THR A 52 -14.12 -10.10 -7.30
N GLY A 53 -13.71 -11.37 -7.31
CA GLY A 53 -13.51 -12.16 -8.54
C GLY A 53 -12.45 -11.56 -9.45
N GLU A 54 -12.78 -11.33 -10.71
CA GLU A 54 -11.87 -10.81 -11.75
C GLU A 54 -11.14 -9.52 -11.33
N ILE A 55 -11.80 -8.65 -10.55
CA ILE A 55 -11.18 -7.41 -10.05
C ILE A 55 -9.98 -7.72 -9.14
N TYR A 56 -10.07 -8.80 -8.35
CA TYR A 56 -8.96 -9.22 -7.49
C TYR A 56 -7.79 -9.78 -8.30
N GLU A 57 -8.09 -10.59 -9.32
CA GLU A 57 -7.08 -11.16 -10.21
C GLU A 57 -6.33 -10.06 -10.98
N GLN A 58 -7.06 -9.07 -11.50
CA GLN A 58 -6.47 -7.88 -12.13
C GLN A 58 -5.59 -7.10 -11.15
N PHE A 59 -6.09 -6.85 -9.93
CA PHE A 59 -5.32 -6.16 -8.89
C PHE A 59 -4.01 -6.90 -8.56
N GLN A 60 -4.05 -8.23 -8.44
CA GLN A 60 -2.87 -9.03 -8.18
C GLN A 60 -1.85 -8.91 -9.31
N GLU A 61 -2.30 -9.06 -10.56
CA GLU A 61 -1.43 -9.01 -11.73
C GLU A 61 -0.80 -7.64 -11.92
N GLU A 62 -1.59 -6.56 -11.83
CA GLU A 62 -1.09 -5.19 -11.90
C GLU A 62 -0.08 -4.89 -10.80
N THR A 63 -0.33 -5.38 -9.59
CA THR A 63 0.58 -5.21 -8.45
C THR A 63 1.88 -5.97 -8.68
N ARG A 64 1.81 -7.23 -9.17
CA ARG A 64 2.97 -8.06 -9.48
C ARG A 64 3.86 -7.39 -10.52
N LEU A 65 3.28 -7.00 -11.67
CA LEU A 65 3.99 -6.33 -12.75
C LEU A 65 4.64 -5.02 -12.29
N PHE A 66 3.94 -4.26 -11.44
CA PHE A 66 4.49 -3.03 -10.88
C PHE A 66 5.70 -3.29 -9.99
N ILE A 67 5.63 -4.29 -9.11
CA ILE A 67 6.78 -4.66 -8.25
C ILE A 67 7.96 -5.14 -9.10
N GLU A 68 7.72 -5.98 -10.11
CA GLU A 68 8.76 -6.45 -11.03
C GLU A 68 9.45 -5.29 -11.76
N HIS A 69 8.66 -4.31 -12.23
CA HIS A 69 9.18 -3.10 -12.82
C HIS A 69 10.08 -2.31 -11.84
N LEU A 70 9.67 -2.15 -10.58
CA LEU A 70 10.49 -1.47 -9.56
C LEU A 70 11.76 -2.24 -9.22
N LEU A 71 11.74 -3.57 -9.27
CA LEU A 71 12.91 -4.40 -9.00
C LEU A 71 13.94 -4.38 -10.14
N ALA A 72 13.48 -4.15 -11.37
CA ALA A 72 14.32 -4.02 -12.56
C ALA A 72 15.01 -2.65 -12.69
N GLN A 73 14.58 -1.64 -11.92
CA GLN A 73 15.28 -0.35 -11.74
C GLN A 73 16.47 -0.51 -10.77
#